data_AF-A0A6M1Y3M0-F1
#
_entry.id   AF-A0A6M1Y3M0-F1
#
_cell.length_a   1.000
_cell.length_b   1.000
_cell.length_c   1.000
_cell.angle_alpha   90.00
_cell.angle_beta   90.00
_cell.angle_gamma   90.00
#
_symmetry.space_group_name_H-M   'P 1'
#
loop_
_entity.id
_entity.type
_entity.pdbx_description
1 polymer ?
#
loop_
_entity_poly.entity_id
_entity_poly.type
_entity_poly.pdbx_seq_one_letter_code
_entity_poly.pdbx_strand_id
1 'polypeptide(L)'
;MTTLAELTSATRWTEIKAALAWLYPDERPRLDEYRRVLRELRTLRPEASSMRIAIECAPRLEPDEEPALEVIGRNGACNRDLEEFAHWDERARAEHGAEQTRWSLSFHPWHAWLGMTIEPATLDAHSPAHVVAHCLYDMTFHGFCEASVQDTHQELLRRVAEVDAMSEEEKAEKLIPFEQVMAELRKGMED
;
A
#
# COMPACT_ATOMS: atom_id res chain seq x y z
N MET A 1 7.67 -5.31 20.67
CA MET A 1 6.83 -5.02 19.50
C MET A 1 7.20 -6.05 18.46
N THR A 2 6.24 -6.79 17.92
CA THR A 2 6.51 -7.85 16.94
C THR A 2 6.74 -7.23 15.56
N THR A 3 7.81 -7.61 14.89
CA THR A 3 8.13 -7.20 13.52
C THR A 3 7.52 -8.16 12.49
N LEU A 4 7.39 -7.71 11.24
CA LEU A 4 6.99 -8.61 10.16
C LEU A 4 8.01 -9.74 9.94
N ALA A 5 9.31 -9.49 10.14
CA ALA A 5 10.34 -10.53 10.09
C ALA A 5 10.12 -11.64 11.13
N GLU A 6 9.81 -11.27 12.38
CA GLU A 6 9.50 -12.23 13.44
C GLU A 6 8.22 -13.02 13.11
N LEU A 7 7.19 -12.33 12.62
CA LEU A 7 5.90 -12.95 12.30
C LEU A 7 6.00 -13.92 11.13
N THR A 8 6.66 -13.52 10.04
CA THR A 8 6.90 -14.37 8.87
C THR A 8 7.78 -15.57 9.21
N SER A 9 8.71 -15.45 10.15
CA SER A 9 9.57 -16.55 10.60
C SER A 9 8.80 -17.56 11.48
N ALA A 10 7.94 -17.07 12.37
CA ALA A 10 7.19 -17.89 13.32
C ALA A 10 5.98 -18.62 12.70
N THR A 11 5.40 -18.06 11.63
CA THR A 11 4.16 -18.58 11.04
C THR A 11 4.42 -19.67 10.00
N ARG A 12 3.64 -20.76 10.01
CA ARG A 12 3.88 -21.88 9.07
C ARG A 12 3.30 -21.59 7.70
N TRP A 13 3.97 -22.07 6.65
CA TRP A 13 3.46 -21.93 5.27
C TRP A 13 2.06 -22.52 5.10
N THR A 14 1.74 -23.65 5.76
CA THR A 14 0.42 -24.28 5.67
C THR A 14 -0.70 -23.37 6.21
N GLU A 15 -0.41 -22.58 7.24
CA GLU A 15 -1.35 -21.63 7.84
C GLU A 15 -1.50 -20.40 6.92
N ILE A 16 -0.39 -19.86 6.43
CA ILE A 16 -0.37 -18.72 5.49
C ILE A 16 -1.10 -19.09 4.19
N LYS A 17 -0.87 -20.29 3.65
CA LYS A 17 -1.54 -20.78 2.44
C LYS A 17 -3.05 -20.87 2.64
N ALA A 18 -3.50 -21.38 3.79
CA ALA A 18 -4.92 -21.45 4.12
C ALA A 18 -5.54 -20.05 4.24
N ALA A 19 -4.84 -19.12 4.90
CA ALA A 19 -5.23 -17.72 5.00
C ALA A 19 -5.34 -17.05 3.62
N LEU A 20 -4.33 -17.16 2.75
CA LEU A 20 -4.37 -16.62 1.39
C LEU A 20 -5.53 -17.19 0.57
N ALA A 21 -5.76 -18.51 0.61
CA ALA A 21 -6.83 -19.15 -0.15
C ALA A 21 -8.24 -18.81 0.35
N TRP A 22 -8.36 -18.39 1.62
CA TRP A 22 -9.60 -17.92 2.24
C TRP A 22 -9.86 -16.45 1.94
N LEU A 23 -8.88 -15.59 2.22
CA LEU A 23 -8.98 -14.14 2.05
C LEU A 23 -9.02 -13.72 0.58
N TYR A 24 -8.26 -14.41 -0.27
CA TYR A 24 -8.09 -14.08 -1.68
C TYR A 24 -8.31 -15.33 -2.55
N PRO A 25 -9.58 -15.75 -2.75
CA PRO A 25 -9.88 -16.97 -3.51
C PRO A 25 -9.33 -16.97 -4.94
N ASP A 26 -9.28 -15.81 -5.59
CA ASP A 26 -8.78 -15.64 -6.95
C ASP A 26 -7.25 -15.76 -7.05
N GLU A 27 -6.55 -15.70 -5.91
CA GLU A 27 -5.10 -15.91 -5.81
C GLU A 27 -4.73 -17.40 -5.65
N ARG A 28 -5.72 -18.31 -5.52
CA ARG A 28 -5.47 -19.75 -5.37
C ARG A 28 -4.55 -20.35 -6.43
N PRO A 29 -4.66 -20.00 -7.74
CA PRO A 29 -3.75 -20.49 -8.76
C PRO A 29 -2.29 -20.03 -8.58
N ARG A 30 -2.05 -18.97 -7.81
CA ARG A 30 -0.74 -18.32 -7.62
C ARG A 30 -0.07 -18.62 -6.27
N LEU A 31 -0.64 -19.50 -5.45
CA LEU A 31 -0.14 -19.81 -4.09
C LEU A 31 1.35 -20.23 -4.05
N ASP A 32 1.87 -20.87 -5.10
CA ASP A 32 3.28 -21.26 -5.16
C ASP A 32 4.22 -20.05 -5.34
N GLU A 33 3.76 -18.97 -5.99
CA GLU A 33 4.52 -17.71 -6.10
C GLU A 33 4.61 -17.03 -4.73
N TYR A 34 3.51 -16.95 -3.97
CA TYR A 34 3.54 -16.47 -2.58
C TYR A 34 4.48 -17.29 -1.70
N ARG A 35 4.55 -18.61 -1.91
CA ARG A 35 5.50 -19.47 -1.19
C ARG A 35 6.94 -19.11 -1.51
N ARG A 36 7.23 -18.78 -2.77
CA ARG A 36 8.55 -18.34 -3.22
C ARG A 36 8.92 -17.01 -2.56
N VAL A 37 8.03 -16.03 -2.61
CA VAL A 37 8.22 -14.72 -1.94
C VAL A 37 8.48 -14.93 -0.44
N LEU A 38 7.66 -15.70 0.26
CA LEU A 38 7.87 -15.98 1.69
C LEU A 38 9.25 -16.60 1.99
N ARG A 39 9.75 -17.49 1.12
CA ARG A 39 11.09 -18.07 1.28
C ARG A 39 12.17 -17.01 1.12
N GLU A 40 12.02 -16.14 0.14
CA GLU A 40 12.95 -15.03 -0.11
C GLU A 40 12.97 -14.06 1.06
N LEU A 41 11.80 -13.63 1.55
CA LEU A 41 11.67 -12.77 2.73
C LEU A 41 12.43 -13.31 3.94
N ARG A 42 12.37 -14.62 4.17
CA ARG A 42 13.08 -15.27 5.30
C ARG A 42 14.60 -15.30 5.16
N THR A 43 15.13 -14.98 3.98
CA THR A 43 16.59 -14.86 3.74
C THR A 43 17.08 -13.42 3.79
N LEU A 44 16.18 -12.45 3.70
CA LEU A 44 16.53 -11.03 3.73
C LEU A 44 16.87 -10.57 5.15
N ARG A 45 17.79 -9.62 5.24
CA ARG A 45 18.10 -8.94 6.49
C ARG A 45 17.11 -7.77 6.67
N PRO A 46 16.32 -7.73 7.75
CA PRO A 46 15.42 -6.62 8.00
C PRO A 46 16.18 -5.30 8.19
N GLU A 47 15.62 -4.22 7.66
CA GLU A 47 16.09 -2.85 7.91
C GLU A 47 15.26 -2.18 9.00
N ALA A 48 15.90 -1.55 9.98
CA ALA A 48 15.20 -0.89 11.07
C ALA A 48 14.26 0.20 10.53
N SER A 49 13.00 0.17 10.96
CA SER A 49 11.98 1.11 10.51
C SER A 49 11.20 1.66 11.70
N SER A 50 10.84 2.94 11.63
CA SER A 50 9.87 3.57 12.54
C SER A 50 8.41 3.31 12.11
N MET A 51 8.21 2.73 10.92
CA MET A 51 6.89 2.42 10.40
C MET A 51 6.26 1.25 11.15
N ARG A 52 4.94 1.35 11.31
CA ARG A 52 4.09 0.28 11.84
C ARG A 52 3.08 -0.14 10.80
N ILE A 53 2.85 -1.44 10.69
CA ILE A 53 1.85 -2.04 9.81
C ILE A 53 0.53 -2.14 10.57
N ALA A 54 -0.53 -1.58 10.00
CA ALA A 54 -1.90 -1.79 10.43
C ALA A 54 -2.75 -2.41 9.31
N ILE A 55 -3.72 -3.24 9.69
CA ILE A 55 -4.71 -3.80 8.76
C ILE A 55 -6.08 -3.28 9.20
N GLU A 56 -6.75 -2.58 8.30
CA GLU A 56 -7.99 -1.87 8.62
C GLU A 56 -9.01 -2.01 7.49
N CYS A 57 -10.29 -1.89 7.82
CA CYS A 57 -11.34 -1.78 6.82
C CYS A 57 -11.20 -0.44 6.09
N ALA A 58 -11.08 -0.50 4.77
CA ALA A 58 -11.20 0.65 3.90
C ALA A 58 -12.60 1.29 4.09
N PRO A 59 -12.69 2.63 4.00
CA PRO A 59 -13.98 3.29 3.89
C PRO A 59 -14.66 2.81 2.61
N ARG A 60 -15.95 2.44 2.71
CA ARG A 60 -16.75 2.08 1.52
C ARG A 60 -16.94 3.31 0.66
N LEU A 61 -16.63 3.20 -0.63
CA LEU A 61 -16.89 4.26 -1.61
C LEU A 61 -18.32 4.16 -2.13
N GLU A 62 -18.85 2.93 -2.22
CA GLU A 62 -20.22 2.66 -2.65
C GLU A 62 -21.01 1.85 -1.59
N PRO A 63 -22.33 2.04 -1.42
CA PRO A 63 -23.11 1.36 -0.39
C PRO A 63 -23.09 -0.18 -0.47
N ASP A 64 -22.98 -0.70 -1.69
CA ASP A 64 -22.93 -2.12 -2.04
C ASP A 64 -21.50 -2.68 -2.15
N GLU A 65 -20.49 -1.83 -1.96
CA GLU A 65 -19.11 -2.28 -1.91
C GLU A 65 -18.85 -3.09 -0.63
N GLU A 66 -18.34 -4.31 -0.81
CA GLU A 66 -17.88 -5.13 0.29
C GLU A 66 -16.67 -4.45 0.95
N PRO A 67 -16.64 -4.33 2.29
CA PRO A 67 -15.55 -3.64 2.98
C PRO A 67 -14.22 -4.38 2.72
N ALA A 68 -13.33 -3.74 1.97
CA ALA A 68 -12.00 -4.25 1.72
C ALA A 68 -11.10 -4.04 2.95
N LEU A 69 -10.18 -4.97 3.20
CA LEU A 69 -9.12 -4.78 4.18
C LEU A 69 -7.87 -4.23 3.47
N GLU A 70 -7.33 -3.15 3.99
CA GLU A 70 -6.11 -2.50 3.49
C GLU A 70 -4.95 -2.70 4.46
N VAL A 71 -3.75 -2.87 3.90
CA VAL A 71 -2.50 -2.82 4.65
C VAL A 71 -1.95 -1.40 4.56
N ILE A 72 -1.82 -0.74 5.71
CA ILE A 72 -1.33 0.63 5.77
C ILE A 72 -0.10 0.75 6.67
N GLY A 73 0.73 1.74 6.36
CA GLY A 73 1.86 2.17 7.15
C GLY A 73 1.55 3.39 8.01
N ARG A 74 2.08 3.42 9.24
CA ARG A 74 2.06 4.59 10.14
C ARG A 74 3.42 4.83 10.78
N ASN A 75 3.92 6.05 10.72
CA ASN A 75 5.13 6.50 11.44
C ASN A 75 4.82 7.42 12.63
N GLY A 76 3.56 7.76 12.87
CA GLY A 76 3.13 8.68 13.92
C GLY A 76 3.00 10.14 13.50
N ALA A 77 3.33 10.50 12.25
CA ALA A 77 2.98 11.80 11.68
C ALA A 77 1.45 11.94 11.59
N CYS A 78 0.95 13.17 11.77
CA CYS A 78 -0.45 13.50 11.55
C CYS A 78 -0.64 14.13 10.17
N ASN A 79 -1.86 14.08 9.64
CA ASN A 79 -2.16 14.67 8.33
C ASN A 79 -1.82 16.16 8.27
N ARG A 80 -2.04 16.92 9.36
CA ARG A 80 -1.66 18.34 9.44
C ARG A 80 -0.16 18.63 9.27
N ASP A 81 0.69 17.62 9.41
CA ASP A 81 2.14 17.76 9.28
C ASP A 81 2.61 17.60 7.81
N LEU A 82 1.71 17.20 6.90
CA LEU A 82 1.99 17.06 5.47
C LEU A 82 1.85 18.40 4.74
N GLU A 83 2.77 18.71 3.82
CA GLU A 83 2.71 19.91 2.99
C GLU A 83 1.42 19.95 2.16
N GLU A 84 1.04 18.81 1.57
CA GLU A 84 -0.15 18.65 0.74
C GLU A 84 -1.45 18.95 1.51
N PHE A 85 -1.45 18.73 2.81
CA PHE A 85 -2.61 18.97 3.66
C PHE A 85 -2.94 20.46 3.79
N ALA A 86 -1.98 21.35 3.47
CA ALA A 86 -2.23 22.79 3.43
C ALA A 86 -3.22 23.20 2.33
N HIS A 87 -3.37 22.38 1.28
CA HIS A 87 -4.25 22.65 0.15
C HIS A 87 -5.68 22.13 0.34
N TRP A 88 -5.96 21.44 1.45
CA TRP A 88 -7.28 20.94 1.77
C TRP A 88 -8.19 22.08 2.26
N ASP A 89 -9.50 21.93 2.06
CA ASP A 89 -10.46 22.92 2.53
C ASP A 89 -10.48 22.99 4.08
N GLU A 90 -10.99 24.11 4.61
CA GLU A 90 -10.99 24.37 6.06
C GLU A 90 -11.71 23.29 6.87
N ARG A 91 -12.79 22.73 6.34
CA ARG A 91 -13.56 21.69 7.03
C ARG A 91 -12.75 20.39 7.08
N ALA A 92 -12.21 19.95 5.95
CA ALA A 92 -11.41 18.74 5.89
C ALA A 92 -10.16 18.83 6.78
N ARG A 93 -9.54 20.01 6.88
CA ARG A 93 -8.42 20.24 7.79
C ARG A 93 -8.81 20.14 9.26
N ALA A 94 -9.98 20.66 9.64
CA ALA A 94 -10.49 20.58 11.00
C ALA A 94 -10.89 19.16 11.40
N GLU A 95 -11.49 18.39 10.48
CA GLU A 95 -11.95 17.02 10.72
C GLU A 95 -10.78 16.03 10.76
N HIS A 96 -9.86 16.08 9.80
CA HIS A 96 -8.85 15.03 9.58
C HIS A 96 -7.43 15.40 9.99
N GLY A 97 -7.16 16.65 10.38
CA GLY A 97 -5.79 17.12 10.62
C GLY A 97 -5.08 16.45 11.80
N ALA A 98 -5.83 15.98 12.79
CA ALA A 98 -5.27 15.27 13.95
C ALA A 98 -5.14 13.75 13.75
N GLU A 99 -5.66 13.20 12.66
CA GLU A 99 -5.54 11.78 12.35
C GLU A 99 -4.11 11.45 11.92
N GLN A 100 -3.63 10.25 12.28
CA GLN A 100 -2.32 9.79 11.82
C GLN A 100 -2.38 9.52 10.32
N THR A 101 -1.32 9.95 9.63
CA THR A 101 -1.17 9.70 8.20
C THR A 101 -1.09 8.22 7.92
N ARG A 102 -1.84 7.81 6.90
CA ARG A 102 -1.89 6.46 6.35
C ARG A 102 -1.04 6.44 5.10
N TRP A 103 -0.04 5.57 5.06
CA TRP A 103 0.85 5.41 3.91
C TRP A 103 0.56 4.09 3.20
N SER A 104 0.51 4.09 1.88
CA SER A 104 0.65 2.85 1.11
C SER A 104 2.05 2.30 1.29
N LEU A 105 2.16 0.98 1.35
CA LEU A 105 3.42 0.27 1.52
C LEU A 105 3.88 -0.43 0.23
N SER A 106 3.07 -0.44 -0.83
CA SER A 106 3.18 -1.35 -1.98
C SER A 106 4.48 -1.23 -2.80
N PHE A 107 5.20 -0.10 -2.70
CA PHE A 107 6.51 0.10 -3.32
C PHE A 107 7.70 0.13 -2.35
N HIS A 108 7.47 -0.03 -1.04
CA HIS A 108 8.58 -0.17 -0.11
C HIS A 108 9.37 -1.46 -0.43
N PRO A 109 10.71 -1.44 -0.35
CA PRO A 109 11.49 -2.64 -0.50
C PRO A 109 11.15 -3.63 0.62
N TRP A 110 11.18 -4.91 0.30
CA TRP A 110 10.81 -6.01 1.17
C TRP A 110 11.67 -6.07 2.44
N HIS A 111 12.95 -5.69 2.39
CA HIS A 111 13.77 -5.59 3.61
C HIS A 111 13.29 -4.51 4.58
N ALA A 112 12.71 -3.40 4.07
CA ALA A 112 12.13 -2.36 4.90
C ALA A 112 10.80 -2.83 5.52
N TRP A 113 9.95 -3.50 4.75
CA TRP A 113 8.73 -4.17 5.27
C TRP A 113 9.04 -5.07 6.46
N LEU A 114 10.08 -5.88 6.34
CA LEU A 114 10.47 -6.86 7.36
C LEU A 114 10.85 -6.22 8.71
N GLY A 115 11.37 -4.99 8.71
CA GLY A 115 11.69 -4.28 9.95
C GLY A 115 10.58 -3.40 10.49
N MET A 116 9.43 -3.30 9.81
CA MET A 116 8.25 -2.64 10.35
C MET A 116 7.63 -3.47 11.48
N THR A 117 7.15 -2.79 12.52
CA THR A 117 6.41 -3.45 13.61
C THR A 117 4.93 -3.60 13.27
N ILE A 118 4.27 -4.64 13.75
CA ILE A 118 2.83 -4.80 13.60
C ILE A 118 2.12 -4.07 14.74
N GLU A 119 1.10 -3.26 14.43
CA GLU A 119 0.32 -2.58 15.45
C GLU A 119 -0.41 -3.59 16.36
N PRO A 120 -0.47 -3.37 17.68
CA PRO A 120 -1.13 -4.30 18.61
C PRO A 120 -2.58 -4.61 18.23
N ALA A 121 -3.35 -3.59 17.82
CA ALA A 121 -4.74 -3.76 17.41
C ALA A 121 -4.89 -4.73 16.22
N THR A 122 -3.93 -4.73 15.29
CA THR A 122 -3.89 -5.68 14.17
C THR A 122 -3.65 -7.11 14.66
N LEU A 123 -2.77 -7.30 15.65
CA LEU A 123 -2.49 -8.61 16.24
C LEU A 123 -3.66 -9.11 17.11
N ASP A 124 -4.45 -8.20 17.68
CA ASP A 124 -5.66 -8.54 18.43
C ASP A 124 -6.82 -8.93 17.50
N ALA A 125 -6.93 -8.30 16.33
CA ALA A 125 -8.00 -8.53 15.37
C ALA A 125 -7.73 -9.69 14.40
N HIS A 126 -6.46 -9.99 14.10
CA HIS A 126 -6.08 -10.94 13.07
C HIS A 126 -5.10 -11.99 13.58
N SER A 127 -5.26 -13.23 13.11
CA SER A 127 -4.25 -14.26 13.36
C SER A 127 -2.92 -13.91 12.67
N PRO A 128 -1.77 -14.38 13.18
CA PRO A 128 -0.47 -14.22 12.52
C PRO A 128 -0.48 -14.59 11.03
N ALA A 129 -1.19 -15.66 10.66
CA ALA A 129 -1.30 -16.10 9.28
C ALA A 129 -2.12 -15.15 8.40
N HIS A 130 -3.20 -14.55 8.92
CA HIS A 130 -3.95 -13.53 8.20
C HIS A 130 -3.10 -12.26 7.99
N VAL A 131 -2.38 -11.80 9.03
CA VAL A 131 -1.51 -10.63 8.91
C VAL A 131 -0.44 -10.86 7.84
N VAL A 132 0.25 -12.00 7.87
CA VAL A 132 1.26 -12.34 6.86
C VAL A 132 0.65 -12.48 5.47
N ALA A 133 -0.55 -13.05 5.35
CA ALA A 133 -1.25 -13.18 4.06
C ALA A 133 -1.59 -11.81 3.45
N HIS A 134 -2.14 -10.88 4.24
CA HIS A 134 -2.41 -9.51 3.79
C HIS A 134 -1.13 -8.78 3.38
N CYS A 135 -0.05 -8.89 4.17
CA CYS A 135 1.23 -8.28 3.82
C CYS A 135 1.80 -8.87 2.52
N LEU A 136 1.79 -10.20 2.36
CA LEU A 136 2.25 -10.84 1.13
C LEU A 136 1.44 -10.43 -0.10
N TYR A 137 0.12 -10.31 0.05
CA TYR A 137 -0.76 -9.83 -1.01
C TYR A 137 -0.38 -8.40 -1.44
N ASP A 138 -0.28 -7.48 -0.48
CA ASP A 138 0.04 -6.08 -0.77
C ASP A 138 1.47 -5.90 -1.34
N MET A 139 2.46 -6.61 -0.77
CA MET A 139 3.85 -6.62 -1.24
C MET A 139 4.01 -7.16 -2.68
N THR A 140 3.03 -7.92 -3.18
CA THR A 140 3.07 -8.56 -4.50
C THR A 140 2.03 -8.01 -5.46
N PHE A 141 1.37 -6.90 -5.11
CA PHE A 141 0.36 -6.25 -5.94
C PHE A 141 0.90 -5.89 -7.34
N HIS A 142 2.15 -5.43 -7.41
CA HIS A 142 2.85 -5.12 -8.67
C HIS A 142 3.68 -6.28 -9.23
N GLY A 143 3.55 -7.49 -8.66
CA GLY A 143 4.23 -8.70 -9.08
C GLY A 143 5.00 -9.42 -7.97
N PHE A 144 5.42 -10.66 -8.25
CA PHE A 144 6.08 -11.56 -7.28
C PHE A 144 7.61 -11.45 -7.26
N CYS A 145 8.17 -10.36 -7.78
CA CYS A 145 9.61 -10.14 -7.91
C CYS A 145 9.93 -8.73 -7.42
N GLU A 146 10.67 -8.61 -6.31
CA GLU A 146 11.02 -7.30 -5.73
C GLU A 146 11.68 -6.39 -6.76
N ALA A 147 12.65 -6.91 -7.52
CA ALA A 147 13.34 -6.12 -8.55
C ALA A 147 12.35 -5.53 -9.56
N SER A 148 11.36 -6.29 -10.01
CA SER A 148 10.36 -5.81 -10.97
C SER A 148 9.38 -4.81 -10.34
N VAL A 149 9.03 -4.99 -9.06
CA VAL A 149 8.23 -4.00 -8.31
C VAL A 149 9.00 -2.69 -8.17
N GLN A 150 10.30 -2.76 -7.87
CA GLN A 150 11.16 -1.58 -7.76
C GLN A 150 11.40 -0.90 -9.12
N ASP A 151 11.58 -1.66 -10.20
CA ASP A 151 11.68 -1.09 -11.56
C ASP A 151 10.40 -0.30 -11.92
N THR A 152 9.23 -0.84 -11.57
CA THR A 152 7.94 -0.14 -11.75
C THR A 152 7.91 1.16 -10.95
N HIS A 153 8.35 1.15 -9.70
CA HIS A 153 8.43 2.34 -8.86
C HIS A 153 9.38 3.40 -9.44
N GLN A 154 10.57 2.99 -9.89
CA GLN A 154 11.54 3.90 -10.48
C GLN A 154 11.04 4.52 -11.79
N GLU A 155 10.31 3.75 -12.62
CA GLU A 155 9.69 4.29 -13.82
C GLU A 155 8.61 5.34 -13.50
N LEU A 156 7.82 5.13 -12.44
CA LEU A 156 6.84 6.13 -11.98
C LEU A 156 7.54 7.40 -11.49
N LEU A 157 8.56 7.28 -10.64
CA LEU A 157 9.34 8.42 -10.15
C LEU A 157 10.02 9.18 -11.30
N ARG A 158 10.56 8.46 -12.29
CA ARG A 158 11.15 9.07 -13.50
C ARG A 158 10.12 9.93 -14.23
N ARG A 159 8.89 9.43 -14.44
CA ARG A 159 7.82 10.18 -15.11
C ARG A 159 7.38 11.42 -14.34
N VAL A 160 7.29 11.32 -13.01
CA VAL A 160 6.99 12.47 -12.15
C VAL A 160 8.07 13.53 -12.31
N ALA A 161 9.34 13.14 -12.20
CA ALA A 161 10.47 14.06 -12.37
C ALA A 161 10.52 14.69 -13.77
N GLU A 162 10.14 13.95 -14.81
CA GLU A 162 10.02 14.50 -16.16
C GLU A 162 8.97 15.60 -16.24
N VAL A 163 7.79 15.39 -15.66
CA VAL A 163 6.72 16.39 -15.63
C VAL A 163 7.13 17.63 -14.84
N ASP A 164 7.78 17.45 -13.69
CA ASP A 164 8.25 18.56 -12.85
C ASP A 164 9.33 19.40 -13.55
N ALA A 165 10.14 18.77 -14.39
CA ALA A 165 11.19 19.43 -15.16
C ALA A 165 10.69 20.12 -16.45
N MET A 166 9.45 19.85 -16.90
CA MET A 166 8.90 20.47 -18.11
C MET A 166 8.67 21.96 -17.93
N SER A 167 8.99 22.73 -18.96
CA SER A 167 8.52 24.11 -19.09
C SER A 167 7.00 24.18 -19.29
N GLU A 168 6.39 25.33 -19.03
CA GLU A 168 4.95 25.52 -19.27
C GLU A 168 4.57 25.34 -20.75
N GLU A 169 5.47 25.66 -21.68
CA GLU A 169 5.28 25.40 -23.12
C GLU A 169 5.23 23.90 -23.41
N GLU A 170 6.18 23.13 -22.87
CA GLU A 170 6.20 21.68 -23.03
C GLU A 170 5.00 21.00 -22.35
N LYS A 171 4.56 21.48 -21.18
CA LYS A 171 3.36 20.98 -20.52
C LYS A 171 2.13 21.24 -21.39
N ALA A 172 2.01 22.42 -21.98
CA ALA A 172 0.88 22.75 -22.85
C ALA A 172 0.86 21.92 -24.15
N GLU A 173 2.03 21.52 -24.66
CA GLU A 173 2.14 20.67 -25.85
C GLU A 173 1.92 19.17 -25.54
N LYS A 174 2.45 18.68 -24.42
CA LYS A 174 2.56 17.23 -24.13
C LYS A 174 1.52 16.72 -23.15
N LEU A 175 0.90 17.56 -22.33
CA LEU A 175 -0.07 17.17 -21.31
C LEU A 175 -1.47 17.67 -21.66
N ILE A 176 -2.47 16.94 -21.18
CA ILE A 176 -3.87 17.36 -21.29
C ILE A 176 -4.18 18.25 -20.08
N PRO A 177 -4.70 19.48 -20.26
CA PRO A 177 -5.09 20.32 -19.15
C PRO A 177 -6.15 19.65 -18.25
N PHE A 178 -6.03 19.82 -16.94
CA PHE A 178 -6.94 19.21 -15.96
C PHE A 178 -8.42 19.49 -16.27
N GLU A 179 -8.76 20.72 -16.62
CA GLU A 179 -10.13 21.11 -16.98
C GLU A 179 -10.68 20.32 -18.18
N GLN A 180 -9.82 20.02 -19.17
CA GLN A 180 -10.21 19.22 -20.32
C GLN A 180 -10.45 17.76 -19.92
N VAL A 181 -9.56 17.16 -19.12
CA VAL A 181 -9.73 15.80 -18.60
C VAL A 181 -11.06 15.68 -17.85
N MET A 182 -11.36 16.64 -16.97
CA MET A 182 -12.60 16.63 -16.18
C MET A 182 -13.86 16.84 -17.02
N ALA A 183 -13.77 17.58 -18.14
CA ALA A 183 -14.89 17.76 -19.05
C ALA A 183 -15.18 16.46 -19.85
N GLU A 184 -14.14 15.74 -20.26
CA GLU A 184 -14.27 14.46 -20.97
C GLU A 184 -14.84 13.36 -20.06
N LEU A 185 -14.34 13.24 -18.83
CA LEU A 185 -14.86 12.27 -17.85
C LEU A 185 -16.34 12.51 -17.54
N ARG A 186 -16.74 13.78 -17.35
CA ARG A 186 -18.15 14.12 -17.07
C ARG A 186 -19.09 13.70 -18.21
N LYS A 187 -18.70 13.90 -19.46
CA LYS A 187 -19.51 13.46 -20.62
C LYS A 187 -19.73 11.95 -20.63
N GLY A 188 -18.69 11.17 -20.33
CA GLY A 188 -18.78 9.71 -20.28
C GLY A 188 -19.57 9.15 -19.09
N MET A 189 -19.91 9.98 -18.10
CA MET A 189 -20.78 9.60 -16.96
C MET A 189 -22.25 9.96 -17.19
N GLU A 190 -22.56 10.78 -18.19
CA GLU A 190 -23.92 11.20 -18.55
C GLU A 190 -24.54 10.33 -19.66
N ASP A 191 -23.73 9.54 -20.37
CA ASP A 191 -24.12 8.54 -21.39
C ASP A 191 -24.31 7.13 -20.78
#